data_AF-A0A8T4YW88-F1
#
_entry.id   AF-A0A8T4YW88-F1
#
_cell.length_a   1.000
_cell.length_b   1.000
_cell.length_c   1.000
_cell.angle_alpha   90.00
_cell.angle_beta   90.00
_cell.angle_gamma   90.00
#
_symmetry.space_group_name_H-M   'P 1'
#
loop_
_entity.id
_entity.type
_entity.pdbx_description
1 polymer ?
#
loop_
_entity_poly.entity_id
_entity_poly.type
_entity_poly.pdbx_seq_one_letter_code
_entity_poly.pdbx_strand_id
1 'polypeptide(L)'
;MKMSSKTSLLAEAIEGTSATIQKVEGEVAKTISSLGSASPIGFPGTAYNLPVYYGVTGRMLEKLADLLPVLKELRESIREEPTFENATAAGVASVVATEIFEASKYAGNRKPYRPPYVGFIQDTTIRELGVKLVNGVIPGIAVLVGAAPDAESAGRVCREAQNRGLLTLLSGAIVEQASKTNVKFGLEYLLVPLGPEVSSVEHAANLAVRVALAFGAVRPGDRDSLTRYLKEKVPAFVVALGKLDPSVISLGLGVTGMGLVLVTDQRDLGLLGITIE
;
A
#
# COMPACT_ATOMS: atom_id res chain seq x y z
N MET A 1 -0.92 -26.56 -23.56
CA MET A 1 -1.87 -25.48 -23.89
C MET A 1 -1.20 -24.17 -23.45
N LYS A 2 -0.87 -23.24 -24.37
CA LYS A 2 -0.29 -21.94 -23.95
C LYS A 2 -1.38 -21.17 -23.21
N MET A 3 -1.15 -20.81 -21.95
CA MET A 3 -2.07 -19.94 -21.20
C MET A 3 -2.21 -18.60 -21.92
N SER A 4 -3.38 -17.98 -21.87
CA SER A 4 -3.54 -16.61 -22.35
C SER A 4 -2.71 -15.66 -21.47
N SER A 5 -2.21 -14.56 -22.03
CA SER A 5 -1.42 -13.54 -21.29
C SER A 5 -2.16 -13.04 -20.03
N LYS A 6 -3.49 -12.91 -20.10
CA LYS A 6 -4.32 -12.51 -18.95
C LYS A 6 -4.39 -13.59 -17.87
N THR A 7 -4.52 -14.86 -18.26
CA THR A 7 -4.52 -15.99 -17.31
C THR A 7 -3.15 -16.14 -16.63
N SER A 8 -2.05 -15.86 -17.35
CA SER A 8 -0.70 -15.82 -16.78
C SER A 8 -0.60 -14.79 -15.66
N LEU A 9 -1.10 -13.58 -15.91
CA LEU A 9 -1.01 -12.49 -14.94
C LEU A 9 -1.79 -12.74 -13.64
N LEU A 10 -2.99 -13.34 -13.75
CA LEU A 10 -3.79 -13.70 -12.58
C LEU A 10 -3.11 -14.80 -11.75
N ALA A 11 -2.52 -15.80 -12.42
CA ALA A 11 -1.74 -16.83 -11.75
C ALA A 11 -0.49 -16.24 -11.07
N GLU A 12 0.25 -15.38 -11.78
CA GLU A 12 1.44 -14.69 -11.24
C GLU A 12 1.10 -13.86 -9.99
N ALA A 13 -0.06 -13.19 -9.96
CA ALA A 13 -0.49 -12.44 -8.79
C ALA A 13 -0.83 -13.34 -7.60
N ILE A 14 -1.47 -14.48 -7.85
CA ILE A 14 -1.80 -15.47 -6.81
C ILE A 14 -0.51 -16.07 -6.24
N GLU A 15 0.41 -16.49 -7.10
CA GLU A 15 1.73 -17.00 -6.72
C GLU A 15 2.54 -15.93 -5.97
N GLY A 16 2.54 -14.69 -6.46
CA GLY A 16 3.19 -13.54 -5.83
C GLY A 16 2.63 -13.24 -4.44
N THR A 17 1.33 -13.43 -4.22
CA THR A 17 0.70 -13.32 -2.90
C THR A 17 1.25 -14.37 -1.95
N SER A 18 1.24 -15.65 -2.35
CA SER A 18 1.75 -16.75 -1.53
C SER A 18 3.24 -16.56 -1.17
N ALA A 19 4.05 -16.14 -2.14
CA ALA A 19 5.47 -15.83 -1.92
C ALA A 19 5.67 -14.65 -0.97
N THR A 20 4.83 -13.60 -1.09
CA THR A 20 4.85 -12.44 -0.18
C THR A 20 4.56 -12.88 1.24
N ILE A 21 3.48 -13.63 1.47
CA ILE A 21 3.12 -14.11 2.81
C ILE A 21 4.25 -14.94 3.42
N GLN A 22 4.82 -15.88 2.66
CA GLN A 22 5.93 -16.70 3.13
C GLN A 22 7.16 -15.87 3.53
N LYS A 23 7.50 -14.86 2.72
CA LYS A 23 8.59 -13.93 3.04
C LYS A 23 8.30 -13.16 4.33
N VAL A 24 7.07 -12.66 4.50
CA VAL A 24 6.66 -11.92 5.69
C VAL A 24 6.65 -12.81 6.93
N GLU A 25 6.20 -14.07 6.85
CA GLU A 25 6.31 -15.05 7.94
C GLU A 25 7.76 -15.17 8.43
N GLY A 26 8.71 -15.24 7.49
CA GLY A 26 10.15 -15.27 7.81
C GLY A 26 10.65 -14.01 8.52
N GLU A 27 10.28 -12.83 8.03
CA GLU A 27 10.70 -11.55 8.63
C GLU A 27 10.06 -11.29 10.01
N VAL A 28 8.80 -11.68 10.19
CA VAL A 28 8.12 -11.64 11.48
C VAL A 28 8.77 -12.61 12.46
N ALA A 29 9.10 -13.83 12.04
CA ALA A 29 9.80 -14.80 12.89
C ALA A 29 11.19 -14.29 13.34
N LYS A 30 11.94 -13.64 12.44
CA LYS A 30 13.20 -12.96 12.80
C LYS A 30 12.98 -11.85 13.82
N THR A 31 11.94 -11.04 13.63
CA THR A 31 11.58 -9.94 14.53
C THR A 31 11.18 -10.46 15.91
N ILE A 32 10.38 -11.54 15.99
CA ILE A 32 10.04 -12.24 17.24
C ILE A 32 11.31 -12.75 17.93
N SER A 33 12.24 -13.33 17.17
CA SER A 33 13.50 -13.84 17.73
C SER A 33 14.36 -12.70 18.31
N SER A 34 14.29 -11.51 17.71
CA SER A 34 15.03 -10.32 18.14
C SER A 34 14.39 -9.57 19.31
N LEU A 35 13.07 -9.51 19.40
CA LEU A 35 12.34 -8.64 20.34
C LEU A 35 11.52 -9.41 21.39
N GLY A 36 11.36 -10.72 21.23
CA GLY A 36 10.43 -11.52 22.01
C GLY A 36 9.00 -11.41 21.52
N SER A 37 8.25 -12.51 21.63
CA SER A 37 6.88 -12.67 21.13
C SER A 37 5.86 -11.72 21.79
N ALA A 38 6.13 -11.26 23.02
CA ALA A 38 5.30 -10.33 23.77
C ALA A 38 5.52 -8.86 23.40
N SER A 39 6.48 -8.54 22.54
CA SER A 39 6.72 -7.14 22.15
C SER A 39 5.50 -6.53 21.46
N PRO A 40 5.10 -5.31 21.86
CA PRO A 40 3.91 -4.66 21.32
C PRO A 40 4.11 -4.28 19.85
N ILE A 41 3.01 -4.30 19.10
CA ILE A 41 2.95 -3.87 17.71
C ILE A 41 1.96 -2.73 17.54
N GLY A 42 2.12 -1.97 16.46
CA GLY A 42 1.25 -0.87 16.11
C GLY A 42 2.02 0.27 15.47
N PHE A 43 1.30 1.14 14.78
CA PHE A 43 1.88 2.35 14.22
C PHE A 43 1.83 3.53 15.22
N PRO A 44 2.75 4.50 15.12
CA PRO A 44 2.76 5.63 16.04
C PRO A 44 1.60 6.59 15.76
N GLY A 45 0.90 7.02 16.82
CA GLY A 45 -0.11 8.09 16.71
C GLY A 45 -1.35 7.70 15.90
N THR A 46 -1.79 6.44 15.98
CA THR A 46 -3.03 5.94 15.37
C THR A 46 -3.99 5.37 16.40
N ALA A 47 -5.29 5.58 16.21
CA ALA A 47 -6.35 4.91 16.95
C ALA A 47 -6.84 3.61 16.27
N TYR A 48 -6.29 3.27 15.10
CA TYR A 48 -6.80 2.23 14.21
C TYR A 48 -5.92 0.97 14.14
N ASN A 49 -5.08 0.74 15.16
CA ASN A 49 -4.19 -0.44 15.24
C ASN A 49 -3.32 -0.58 13.96
N LEU A 50 -3.40 -1.72 13.26
CA LEU A 50 -3.00 -1.94 11.87
C LEU A 50 -4.21 -1.61 10.98
N PRO A 51 -4.28 -0.42 10.36
CA PRO A 51 -5.55 0.07 9.83
C PRO A 51 -6.16 -0.74 8.68
N VAL A 52 -5.36 -1.33 7.78
CA VAL A 52 -5.91 -2.17 6.70
C VAL A 52 -6.49 -3.46 7.28
N TYR A 53 -5.74 -4.17 8.13
CA TYR A 53 -6.22 -5.37 8.82
C TYR A 53 -7.47 -5.08 9.65
N TYR A 54 -7.44 -3.99 10.42
CA TYR A 54 -8.56 -3.57 11.26
C TYR A 54 -9.78 -3.17 10.41
N GLY A 55 -9.58 -2.41 9.34
CA GLY A 55 -10.64 -2.03 8.41
C GLY A 55 -11.30 -3.24 7.76
N VAL A 56 -10.50 -4.23 7.34
CA VAL A 56 -10.99 -5.42 6.62
C VAL A 56 -11.59 -6.48 7.54
N THR A 57 -11.14 -6.60 8.79
CA THR A 57 -11.53 -7.71 9.68
C THR A 57 -12.28 -7.27 10.94
N GLY A 58 -12.19 -6.00 11.33
CA GLY A 58 -12.68 -5.50 12.61
C GLY A 58 -11.85 -5.97 13.82
N ARG A 59 -10.78 -6.75 13.60
CA ARG A 59 -9.92 -7.30 14.65
C ARG A 59 -8.69 -6.43 14.85
N MET A 60 -8.21 -6.35 16.08
CA MET A 60 -6.99 -5.66 16.46
C MET A 60 -5.91 -6.69 16.84
N LEU A 61 -4.64 -6.33 16.61
CA LEU A 61 -3.48 -7.15 17.00
C LEU A 61 -2.62 -6.36 17.99
N GLU A 62 -2.13 -6.97 19.06
CA GLU A 62 -1.50 -6.25 20.16
C GLU A 62 0.00 -6.51 20.28
N LYS A 63 0.45 -7.73 19.91
CA LYS A 63 1.84 -8.17 20.05
C LYS A 63 2.32 -8.96 18.84
N LEU A 64 3.64 -9.10 18.71
CA LEU A 64 4.27 -9.85 17.60
C LEU A 64 3.75 -11.29 17.47
N ALA A 65 3.43 -11.96 18.59
CA ALA A 65 2.88 -13.31 18.58
C ALA A 65 1.57 -13.43 17.78
N ASP A 66 0.81 -12.34 17.64
CA ASP A 66 -0.50 -12.34 16.97
C ASP A 66 -0.36 -12.35 15.45
N LEU A 67 0.83 -11.99 14.91
CA LEU A 67 1.05 -11.80 13.47
C LEU A 67 1.13 -13.12 12.69
N LEU A 68 1.84 -14.13 13.21
CA LEU A 68 2.04 -15.41 12.50
C LEU A 68 0.73 -16.19 12.28
N PRO A 69 -0.19 -16.29 13.27
CA PRO A 69 -1.51 -16.88 13.04
C PRO A 69 -2.29 -16.18 11.94
N VAL A 70 -2.26 -14.85 11.88
CA VAL A 70 -2.95 -14.08 10.82
C VAL A 70 -2.33 -14.35 9.45
N LEU A 71 -1.01 -14.38 9.32
CA LEU A 71 -0.35 -14.72 8.06
C LEU A 71 -0.72 -16.12 7.58
N LYS A 72 -0.83 -17.07 8.51
CA LYS A 72 -1.32 -18.42 8.21
C LYS A 72 -2.77 -18.40 7.72
N GLU A 73 -3.67 -17.69 8.39
CA GLU A 73 -5.06 -17.51 7.94
C GLU A 73 -5.12 -16.92 6.52
N LEU A 74 -4.31 -15.90 6.23
CA LEU A 74 -4.24 -15.29 4.90
C LEU A 74 -3.79 -16.31 3.85
N ARG A 75 -2.76 -17.09 4.13
CA ARG A 75 -2.26 -18.13 3.22
C ARG A 75 -3.31 -19.20 2.93
N GLU A 76 -4.02 -19.67 3.97
CA GLU A 76 -5.08 -20.68 3.83
C GLU A 76 -6.32 -20.15 3.09
N SER A 77 -6.49 -18.82 3.01
CA SER A 77 -7.59 -18.19 2.27
C SER A 77 -7.37 -18.09 0.76
N ILE A 78 -6.13 -18.30 0.28
CA ILE A 78 -5.79 -18.15 -1.14
C ILE A 78 -6.40 -19.28 -1.95
N ARG A 79 -7.11 -18.91 -3.03
CA ARG A 79 -7.62 -19.85 -4.03
C ARG A 79 -6.71 -19.82 -5.26
N GLU A 80 -6.27 -21.00 -5.69
CA GLU A 80 -5.27 -21.14 -6.76
C GLU A 80 -5.84 -20.95 -8.18
N GLU A 81 -7.15 -21.09 -8.36
CA GLU A 81 -7.77 -20.95 -9.68
C GLU A 81 -7.63 -19.49 -10.17
N PRO A 82 -7.02 -19.24 -11.35
CA PRO A 82 -6.65 -17.89 -11.82
C PRO A 82 -7.85 -17.13 -12.40
N THR A 83 -8.83 -16.84 -11.54
CA THR A 83 -9.96 -15.96 -11.83
C THR A 83 -9.65 -14.54 -11.32
N PHE A 84 -10.33 -13.54 -11.88
CA PHE A 84 -10.17 -12.15 -11.43
C PHE A 84 -10.58 -11.97 -9.97
N GLU A 85 -11.65 -12.64 -9.55
CA GLU A 85 -12.13 -12.63 -8.16
C GLU A 85 -11.08 -13.22 -7.20
N ASN A 86 -10.52 -14.39 -7.53
CA ASN A 86 -9.52 -15.03 -6.68
C ASN A 86 -8.22 -14.22 -6.63
N ALA A 87 -7.78 -13.66 -7.76
CA ALA A 87 -6.54 -12.89 -7.81
C ALA A 87 -6.64 -11.53 -7.10
N THR A 88 -7.80 -10.86 -7.17
CA THR A 88 -8.04 -9.63 -6.39
C THR A 88 -8.19 -9.93 -4.90
N ALA A 89 -8.87 -11.01 -4.52
CA ALA A 89 -8.94 -11.47 -3.13
C ALA A 89 -7.55 -11.82 -2.56
N ALA A 90 -6.72 -12.53 -3.32
CA ALA A 90 -5.33 -12.80 -2.98
C ALA A 90 -4.53 -11.49 -2.87
N GLY A 91 -4.71 -10.56 -3.80
CA GLY A 91 -4.09 -9.24 -3.73
C GLY A 91 -4.44 -8.48 -2.44
N VAL A 92 -5.69 -8.52 -1.98
CA VAL A 92 -6.08 -7.91 -0.69
C VAL A 92 -5.35 -8.59 0.47
N ALA A 93 -5.20 -9.92 0.45
CA ALA A 93 -4.40 -10.63 1.44
C ALA A 93 -2.91 -10.20 1.41
N SER A 94 -2.37 -9.89 0.24
CA SER A 94 -1.01 -9.36 0.06
C SER A 94 -0.84 -7.95 0.66
N VAL A 95 -1.85 -7.08 0.51
CA VAL A 95 -1.85 -5.75 1.16
C VAL A 95 -1.81 -5.93 2.68
N VAL A 96 -2.68 -6.78 3.24
CA VAL A 96 -2.68 -7.06 4.68
C VAL A 96 -1.34 -7.67 5.15
N ALA A 97 -0.76 -8.60 4.39
CA ALA A 97 0.54 -9.18 4.71
C ALA A 97 1.65 -8.11 4.69
N THR A 98 1.57 -7.15 3.76
CA THR A 98 2.52 -6.03 3.68
C THR A 98 2.34 -5.07 4.87
N GLU A 99 1.12 -4.84 5.34
CA GLU A 99 0.86 -4.11 6.60
C GLU A 99 1.47 -4.80 7.81
N ILE A 100 1.33 -6.12 7.90
CA ILE A 100 1.94 -6.92 8.97
C ILE A 100 3.48 -6.79 8.92
N PHE A 101 4.06 -6.84 7.73
CA PHE A 101 5.50 -6.64 7.55
C PHE A 101 5.93 -5.24 8.01
N GLU A 102 5.26 -4.19 7.54
CA GLU A 102 5.59 -2.81 7.93
C GLU A 102 5.38 -2.59 9.44
N ALA A 103 4.29 -3.05 10.02
CA ALA A 103 4.04 -2.96 11.45
C ALA A 103 5.11 -3.68 12.29
N SER A 104 5.64 -4.81 11.80
CA SER A 104 6.73 -5.52 12.47
C SER A 104 8.01 -4.67 12.57
N LYS A 105 8.26 -3.77 11.61
CA LYS A 105 9.41 -2.83 11.64
C LYS A 105 9.27 -1.79 12.76
N TYR A 106 8.05 -1.46 13.18
CA TYR A 106 7.76 -0.53 14.30
C TYR A 106 7.67 -1.22 15.66
N ALA A 107 7.65 -2.55 15.71
CA ALA A 107 7.49 -3.32 16.94
C ALA A 107 8.49 -2.89 18.03
N GLY A 108 8.02 -2.84 19.28
CA GLY A 108 8.83 -2.40 20.41
C GLY A 108 9.24 -0.92 20.33
N ASN A 109 8.38 -0.05 19.76
CA ASN A 109 8.60 1.39 19.60
C ASN A 109 9.83 1.75 18.74
N ARG A 110 10.22 0.87 17.82
CA ARG A 110 11.28 1.14 16.85
C ARG A 110 10.88 2.28 15.91
N LYS A 111 11.88 3.02 15.42
CA LYS A 111 11.73 4.09 14.43
C LYS A 111 12.44 3.68 13.14
N PRO A 112 11.78 2.87 12.28
CA PRO A 112 12.45 2.26 11.13
C PRO A 112 12.77 3.26 10.01
N TYR A 113 12.05 4.38 9.94
CA TYR A 113 12.25 5.41 8.92
C TYR A 113 13.01 6.61 9.45
N ARG A 114 13.81 7.22 8.56
CA ARG A 114 14.59 8.44 8.80
C ARG A 114 14.45 9.36 7.59
N PRO A 115 14.63 10.69 7.77
CA PRO A 115 14.62 11.63 6.66
C PRO A 115 15.50 11.16 5.48
N PRO A 116 15.03 11.29 4.24
CA PRO A 116 13.81 12.01 3.85
C PRO A 116 12.51 11.24 4.11
N TYR A 117 12.57 9.94 4.39
CA TYR A 117 11.39 9.08 4.53
C TYR A 117 10.56 9.38 5.77
N VAL A 118 9.24 9.48 5.58
CA VAL A 118 8.26 9.74 6.62
C VAL A 118 7.79 8.45 7.29
N GLY A 119 7.72 7.34 6.54
CA GLY A 119 7.08 6.12 7.03
C GLY A 119 5.58 6.35 7.22
N PHE A 120 5.08 5.94 8.39
CA PHE A 120 3.67 6.01 8.73
C PHE A 120 3.20 7.45 8.97
N ILE A 121 2.17 7.87 8.25
CA ILE A 121 1.53 9.17 8.44
C ILE A 121 0.53 9.09 9.60
N GLN A 122 0.67 9.93 10.62
CA GLN A 122 -0.15 9.87 11.84
C GLN A 122 -1.58 10.38 11.63
N ASP A 123 -2.51 9.98 12.52
CA ASP A 123 -3.93 10.36 12.40
C ASP A 123 -4.15 11.88 12.48
N THR A 124 -3.31 12.59 13.23
CA THR A 124 -3.34 14.07 13.31
C THR A 124 -3.11 14.69 11.93
N THR A 125 -2.10 14.23 11.21
CA THR A 125 -1.82 14.66 9.84
C THR A 125 -2.94 14.28 8.89
N ILE A 126 -3.52 13.09 9.03
CA ILE A 126 -4.69 12.70 8.21
C ILE A 126 -5.88 13.62 8.45
N ARG A 127 -6.10 14.08 9.69
CA ARG A 127 -7.19 15.02 9.97
C ARG A 127 -7.01 16.35 9.23
N GLU A 128 -5.78 16.87 9.22
CA GLU A 128 -5.43 18.08 8.49
C GLU A 128 -5.56 17.91 6.97
N LEU A 129 -5.07 16.79 6.43
CA LEU A 129 -5.16 16.48 5.00
C LEU A 129 -6.62 16.21 4.56
N GLY A 130 -7.41 15.56 5.40
CA GLY A 130 -8.82 15.24 5.15
C GLY A 130 -9.65 16.50 4.93
N VAL A 131 -9.44 17.55 5.74
CA VAL A 131 -10.10 18.85 5.54
C VAL A 131 -9.75 19.44 4.17
N LYS A 132 -8.48 19.36 3.76
CA LYS A 132 -8.00 19.86 2.46
C LYS A 132 -8.51 19.04 1.26
N LEU A 133 -8.76 17.75 1.45
CA LEU A 133 -9.37 16.89 0.42
C LEU A 133 -10.86 17.20 0.26
N VAL A 134 -11.58 17.32 1.38
CA VAL A 134 -13.04 17.58 1.37
C VAL A 134 -13.38 18.96 0.81
N ASN A 135 -12.57 19.99 1.08
CA ASN A 135 -12.79 21.33 0.56
C ASN A 135 -12.21 21.55 -0.85
N GLY A 136 -11.60 20.53 -1.46
CA GLY A 136 -11.06 20.57 -2.81
C GLY A 136 -9.74 21.33 -2.98
N VAL A 137 -9.08 21.75 -1.89
CA VAL A 137 -7.75 22.37 -1.95
C VAL A 137 -6.70 21.37 -2.45
N ILE A 138 -6.80 20.11 -2.02
CA ILE A 138 -6.07 18.99 -2.61
C ILE A 138 -7.07 18.23 -3.49
N PRO A 139 -6.92 18.23 -4.83
CA PRO A 139 -7.89 17.62 -5.73
C PRO A 139 -7.84 16.09 -5.74
N GLY A 140 -6.73 15.48 -5.30
CA GLY A 140 -6.55 14.04 -5.29
C GLY A 140 -5.23 13.57 -4.70
N ILE A 141 -5.09 12.26 -4.58
CA ILE A 141 -3.89 11.56 -4.09
C ILE A 141 -3.28 10.76 -5.24
N ALA A 142 -2.00 10.99 -5.52
CA ALA A 142 -1.22 10.16 -6.44
C ALA A 142 -0.26 9.30 -5.65
N VAL A 143 -0.26 7.98 -5.85
CA VAL A 143 0.72 7.08 -5.22
C VAL A 143 1.69 6.60 -6.29
N LEU A 144 2.94 7.05 -6.26
CA LEU A 144 3.97 6.62 -7.21
C LEU A 144 4.84 5.55 -6.56
N VAL A 145 4.90 4.37 -7.17
CA VAL A 145 5.66 3.23 -6.65
C VAL A 145 6.64 2.68 -7.69
N GLY A 146 7.80 2.21 -7.24
CA GLY A 146 8.78 1.54 -8.09
C GLY A 146 9.86 2.49 -8.58
N ALA A 147 10.20 2.43 -9.87
CA ALA A 147 11.31 3.18 -10.47
C ALA A 147 10.90 3.77 -11.82
N ALA A 148 11.09 5.08 -12.00
CA ALA A 148 11.02 5.70 -13.32
C ALA A 148 12.21 5.24 -14.19
N PRO A 149 12.18 5.47 -15.52
CA PRO A 149 13.30 5.12 -16.40
C PRO A 149 14.64 5.77 -15.98
N ASP A 150 14.58 7.01 -15.50
CA ASP A 150 15.73 7.78 -15.05
C ASP A 150 15.33 8.85 -14.02
N ALA A 151 16.33 9.53 -13.45
CA ALA A 151 16.13 10.60 -12.48
C ALA A 151 15.36 11.81 -13.05
N GLU A 152 15.59 12.15 -14.32
CA GLU A 152 14.91 13.29 -14.94
C GLU A 152 13.41 13.04 -15.06
N SER A 153 13.03 11.84 -15.49
CA SER A 153 11.66 11.34 -15.60
C SER A 153 10.98 11.28 -14.23
N ALA A 154 11.67 10.77 -13.21
CA ALA A 154 11.18 10.78 -11.82
C ALA A 154 10.91 12.21 -11.33
N GLY A 155 11.85 13.14 -11.56
CA GLY A 155 11.66 14.54 -11.20
C GLY A 155 10.53 15.19 -11.99
N ARG A 156 10.34 14.84 -13.27
CA ARG A 156 9.29 15.37 -14.13
C ARG A 156 7.90 14.96 -13.64
N VAL A 157 7.67 13.68 -13.37
CA VAL A 157 6.37 13.19 -12.86
C VAL A 157 6.05 13.79 -11.49
N CYS A 158 7.05 13.93 -10.61
CA CYS A 158 6.87 14.56 -9.31
C CYS A 158 6.45 16.04 -9.45
N ARG A 159 7.14 16.81 -10.31
CA ARG A 159 6.81 18.22 -10.57
C ARG A 159 5.43 18.37 -11.19
N GLU A 160 5.05 17.50 -12.12
CA GLU A 160 3.73 17.54 -12.74
C GLU A 160 2.63 17.29 -11.70
N ALA A 161 2.82 16.31 -10.81
CA ALA A 161 1.86 16.05 -9.74
C ALA A 161 1.74 17.25 -8.76
N GLN A 162 2.87 17.90 -8.44
CA GLN A 162 2.88 19.12 -7.62
C GLN A 162 2.18 20.30 -8.32
N ASN A 163 2.42 20.52 -9.61
CA ASN A 163 1.76 21.56 -10.41
C ASN A 163 0.24 21.38 -10.46
N ARG A 164 -0.23 20.13 -10.38
CA ARG A 164 -1.65 19.76 -10.28
C ARG A 164 -2.20 19.82 -8.86
N GLY A 165 -1.38 20.16 -7.86
CA GLY A 165 -1.77 20.24 -6.46
C GLY A 165 -2.05 18.89 -5.79
N LEU A 166 -1.65 17.77 -6.40
CA LEU A 166 -1.93 16.43 -5.88
C LEU A 166 -1.09 16.13 -4.64
N LEU A 167 -1.71 15.53 -3.62
CA LEU A 167 -0.95 14.87 -2.55
C LEU A 167 -0.27 13.64 -3.14
N THR A 168 1.04 13.72 -3.33
CA THR A 168 1.81 12.67 -3.97
C THR A 168 2.59 11.88 -2.93
N LEU A 169 2.32 10.58 -2.84
CA LEU A 169 2.99 9.66 -1.93
C LEU A 169 3.95 8.78 -2.74
N LEU A 170 5.23 8.76 -2.35
CA LEU A 170 6.29 8.09 -3.10
C LEU A 170 6.82 6.86 -2.34
N SER A 171 6.95 5.72 -3.01
CA SER A 171 7.48 4.48 -2.43
C SER A 171 8.47 3.81 -3.38
N GLY A 172 9.62 3.38 -2.87
CA GLY A 172 10.62 2.67 -3.66
C GLY A 172 11.70 3.58 -4.28
N ALA A 173 12.35 3.07 -5.33
CA ALA A 173 13.51 3.70 -5.98
C ALA A 173 13.20 5.09 -6.57
N ILE A 174 11.94 5.39 -6.89
CA ILE A 174 11.51 6.70 -7.37
C ILE A 174 11.88 7.83 -6.40
N VAL A 175 11.91 7.56 -5.09
CA VAL A 175 12.32 8.56 -4.09
C VAL A 175 13.79 8.95 -4.29
N GLU A 176 14.67 7.97 -4.48
CA GLU A 176 16.10 8.20 -4.70
C GLU A 176 16.36 8.83 -6.08
N GLN A 177 15.57 8.48 -7.09
CA GLN A 177 15.66 9.10 -8.41
C GLN A 177 15.24 10.57 -8.37
N ALA A 178 14.11 10.87 -7.71
CA ALA A 178 13.59 12.21 -7.55
C ALA A 178 14.54 13.10 -6.72
N SER A 179 15.19 12.55 -5.68
CA SER A 179 16.13 13.29 -4.82
C SER A 179 17.39 13.77 -5.56
N LYS A 180 17.71 13.17 -6.72
CA LYS A 180 18.80 13.60 -7.62
C LYS A 180 18.41 14.80 -8.50
N THR A 181 17.21 15.34 -8.31
CA THR A 181 16.68 16.49 -9.05
C THR A 181 16.34 17.65 -8.10
N ASN A 182 15.83 18.76 -8.62
CA ASN A 182 15.48 19.95 -7.82
C ASN A 182 14.10 19.87 -7.12
N VAL A 183 13.51 18.68 -7.00
CA VAL A 183 12.24 18.51 -6.26
C VAL A 183 12.47 18.59 -4.75
N LYS A 184 11.49 19.14 -4.03
CA LYS A 184 11.51 19.21 -2.57
C LYS A 184 10.46 18.27 -2.00
N PHE A 185 10.87 17.47 -1.02
CA PHE A 185 10.01 16.57 -0.28
C PHE A 185 9.45 17.23 0.96
N GLY A 186 8.24 16.84 1.34
CA GLY A 186 7.55 17.31 2.52
C GLY A 186 6.05 17.44 2.29
N LEU A 187 5.29 17.43 3.39
CA LEU A 187 3.85 17.65 3.35
C LEU A 187 3.50 19.05 2.84
N GLU A 188 4.35 20.04 3.13
CA GLU A 188 4.26 21.41 2.65
C GLU A 188 4.43 21.53 1.12
N TYR A 189 5.08 20.55 0.51
CA TYR A 189 5.24 20.44 -0.94
C TYR A 189 4.29 19.43 -1.58
N LEU A 190 3.39 18.82 -0.78
CA LEU A 190 2.50 17.73 -1.18
C LEU A 190 3.24 16.57 -1.89
N LEU A 191 4.51 16.35 -1.54
CA LEU A 191 5.36 15.32 -2.13
C LEU A 191 6.06 14.55 -1.01
N VAL A 192 5.46 13.43 -0.60
CA VAL A 192 5.78 12.74 0.64
C VAL A 192 6.46 11.39 0.34
N PRO A 193 7.76 11.23 0.63
CA PRO A 193 8.43 9.95 0.53
C PRO A 193 8.07 9.04 1.72
N LEU A 194 7.44 7.91 1.44
CA LEU A 194 7.03 6.92 2.44
C LEU A 194 8.21 6.05 2.87
N GLY A 195 8.97 5.53 1.92
CA GLY A 195 10.08 4.62 2.21
C GLY A 195 10.90 4.21 0.99
N PRO A 196 12.08 3.59 1.21
CA PRO A 196 12.99 3.16 0.16
C PRO A 196 12.54 1.86 -0.52
N GLU A 197 11.70 1.07 0.15
CA GLU A 197 11.21 -0.22 -0.33
C GLU A 197 9.76 -0.08 -0.80
N VAL A 198 9.38 -0.89 -1.79
CA VAL A 198 8.00 -0.94 -2.30
C VAL A 198 6.99 -1.20 -1.17
N SER A 199 7.34 -2.01 -0.17
CA SER A 199 6.45 -2.33 0.96
C SER A 199 5.96 -1.08 1.73
N SER A 200 6.71 0.02 1.68
CA SER A 200 6.30 1.29 2.30
C SER A 200 5.08 1.93 1.63
N VAL A 201 4.67 1.46 0.45
CA VAL A 201 3.40 1.84 -0.22
C VAL A 201 2.19 1.55 0.67
N GLU A 202 2.35 0.61 1.60
CA GLU A 202 1.36 0.29 2.62
C GLU A 202 0.96 1.52 3.47
N HIS A 203 1.87 2.46 3.69
CA HIS A 203 1.53 3.70 4.39
C HIS A 203 0.55 4.60 3.60
N ALA A 204 0.43 4.41 2.29
CA ALA A 204 -0.65 4.99 1.49
C ALA A 204 -1.97 4.20 1.64
N ALA A 205 -1.90 2.86 1.63
CA ALA A 205 -3.08 2.00 1.79
C ALA A 205 -3.76 2.23 3.15
N ASN A 206 -2.99 2.20 4.23
CA ASN A 206 -3.51 2.44 5.57
C ASN A 206 -3.97 3.89 5.80
N LEU A 207 -3.46 4.88 5.04
CA LEU A 207 -3.98 6.24 5.03
C LEU A 207 -5.39 6.26 4.41
N ALA A 208 -5.56 5.63 3.24
CA ALA A 208 -6.86 5.57 2.55
C ALA A 208 -7.93 4.87 3.40
N VAL A 209 -7.57 3.75 4.03
CA VAL A 209 -8.48 3.03 4.95
C VAL A 209 -8.84 3.90 6.16
N ARG A 210 -7.88 4.60 6.77
CA ARG A 210 -8.18 5.50 7.89
C ARG A 210 -9.05 6.68 7.50
N VAL A 211 -8.94 7.20 6.28
CA VAL A 211 -9.88 8.22 5.78
C VAL A 211 -11.31 7.68 5.77
N ALA A 212 -11.51 6.44 5.31
CA ALA A 212 -12.82 5.79 5.32
C ALA A 212 -13.37 5.57 6.76
N LEU A 213 -12.52 5.09 7.67
CA LEU A 213 -12.91 4.83 9.06
C LEU A 213 -13.16 6.13 9.85
N ALA A 214 -12.36 7.18 9.62
CA ALA A 214 -12.44 8.43 10.39
C ALA A 214 -13.54 9.37 9.89
N PHE A 215 -13.71 9.48 8.57
CA PHE A 215 -14.62 10.46 7.96
C PHE A 215 -15.83 9.84 7.29
N GLY A 216 -15.70 8.61 6.81
CA GLY A 216 -16.77 7.89 6.13
C GLY A 216 -17.75 7.18 7.05
N ALA A 217 -17.49 7.19 8.37
CA ALA A 217 -18.23 6.40 9.37
C ALA A 217 -18.32 4.90 9.00
N VAL A 218 -17.35 4.39 8.21
CA VAL A 218 -17.26 2.98 7.86
C VAL A 218 -16.91 2.20 9.11
N ARG A 219 -17.70 1.17 9.41
CA ARG A 219 -17.44 0.30 10.56
C ARG A 219 -16.27 -0.64 10.24
N PRO A 220 -15.31 -0.80 11.16
CA PRO A 220 -14.27 -1.81 11.02
C PRO A 220 -14.88 -3.21 10.79
N GLY A 221 -14.37 -3.93 9.79
CA GLY A 221 -14.88 -5.24 9.36
C GLY A 221 -15.99 -5.19 8.31
N ASP A 222 -16.57 -4.02 8.02
CA ASP A 222 -17.52 -3.84 6.91
C ASP A 222 -16.77 -3.61 5.60
N ARG A 223 -16.34 -4.72 4.98
CA ARG A 223 -15.55 -4.72 3.74
C ARG A 223 -16.28 -4.06 2.58
N ASP A 224 -17.60 -4.28 2.46
CA ASP A 224 -18.38 -3.75 1.35
C ASP A 224 -18.50 -2.23 1.43
N SER A 225 -18.79 -1.70 2.62
CA SER A 225 -18.81 -0.24 2.85
C SER A 225 -17.42 0.37 2.70
N LEU A 226 -16.35 -0.32 3.15
CA LEU A 226 -14.98 0.12 2.97
C LEU A 226 -14.62 0.24 1.48
N THR A 227 -14.79 -0.82 0.70
CA THR A 227 -14.51 -0.83 -0.74
C THR A 227 -15.34 0.22 -1.49
N ARG A 228 -16.63 0.35 -1.15
CA ARG A 228 -17.49 1.40 -1.76
C ARG A 228 -16.97 2.80 -1.44
N TYR A 229 -16.60 3.06 -0.19
CA TYR A 229 -16.08 4.37 0.20
C TYR A 229 -14.76 4.69 -0.50
N LEU A 230 -13.83 3.75 -0.54
CA LEU A 230 -12.55 3.93 -1.23
C LEU A 230 -12.77 4.24 -2.72
N LYS A 231 -13.65 3.49 -3.38
CA LYS A 231 -13.97 3.68 -4.79
C LYS A 231 -14.65 5.02 -5.11
N GLU A 232 -15.58 5.46 -4.26
CA GLU A 232 -16.46 6.59 -4.58
C GLU A 232 -16.02 7.93 -3.95
N LYS A 233 -15.27 7.88 -2.84
CA LYS A 233 -15.00 9.05 -2.00
C LYS A 233 -13.52 9.36 -1.83
N VAL A 234 -12.61 8.42 -2.09
CA VAL A 234 -11.18 8.67 -2.02
C VAL A 234 -10.65 8.91 -3.43
N PRO A 235 -10.34 10.18 -3.82
CA PRO A 235 -9.82 10.50 -5.14
C PRO A 235 -8.34 10.09 -5.25
N ALA A 236 -8.06 8.78 -5.25
CA ALA A 236 -6.73 8.23 -5.28
C ALA A 236 -6.50 7.32 -6.49
N PHE A 237 -5.29 7.40 -7.04
CA PHE A 237 -4.81 6.47 -8.06
C PHE A 237 -3.35 6.10 -7.79
N VAL A 238 -2.97 4.90 -8.21
CA VAL A 238 -1.64 4.33 -8.05
C VAL A 238 -0.95 4.29 -9.40
N VAL A 239 0.31 4.70 -9.46
CA VAL A 239 1.17 4.61 -10.65
C VAL A 239 2.36 3.72 -10.30
N ALA A 240 2.38 2.52 -10.85
CA ALA A 240 3.48 1.58 -10.70
C ALA A 240 4.44 1.67 -11.89
N LEU A 241 5.66 2.13 -11.61
CA LEU A 241 6.69 2.42 -12.62
C LEU A 241 7.78 1.35 -12.63
N GLY A 242 8.22 1.00 -13.83
CA GLY A 242 9.34 0.10 -14.04
C GLY A 242 8.93 -1.37 -13.99
N LYS A 243 9.89 -2.26 -13.72
CA LYS A 243 9.64 -3.70 -13.72
C LYS A 243 8.78 -4.11 -12.54
N LEU A 244 7.63 -4.73 -12.82
CA LEU A 244 6.74 -5.27 -11.80
C LEU A 244 7.07 -6.73 -11.56
N ASP A 245 7.51 -7.04 -10.34
CA ASP A 245 7.63 -8.42 -9.89
C ASP A 245 6.26 -8.95 -9.41
N PRO A 246 6.09 -10.27 -9.26
CA PRO A 246 4.82 -10.87 -8.83
C PRO A 246 4.23 -10.29 -7.54
N SER A 247 5.07 -9.81 -6.61
CA SER A 247 4.63 -9.16 -5.37
C SER A 247 3.99 -7.81 -5.65
N VAL A 248 4.57 -7.01 -6.56
CA VAL A 248 4.00 -5.72 -6.97
C VAL A 248 2.71 -5.91 -7.76
N ILE A 249 2.65 -6.92 -8.63
CA ILE A 249 1.44 -7.29 -9.36
C ILE A 249 0.32 -7.69 -8.39
N SER A 250 0.65 -8.52 -7.39
CA SER A 250 -0.27 -8.92 -6.32
C SER A 250 -0.82 -7.71 -5.55
N LEU A 251 0.06 -6.79 -5.11
CA LEU A 251 -0.37 -5.53 -4.47
C LEU A 251 -1.27 -4.70 -5.39
N GLY A 252 -0.94 -4.62 -6.68
CA GLY A 252 -1.73 -3.90 -7.67
C GLY A 252 -3.14 -4.46 -7.84
N LEU A 253 -3.29 -5.79 -7.83
CA LEU A 253 -4.61 -6.43 -7.82
C LEU A 253 -5.33 -6.25 -6.48
N GLY A 254 -4.61 -6.15 -5.36
CA GLY A 254 -5.18 -5.79 -4.07
C GLY A 254 -5.79 -4.38 -4.08
N VAL A 255 -5.06 -3.40 -4.62
CA VAL A 255 -5.54 -2.03 -4.85
C VAL A 255 -6.81 -2.04 -5.71
N THR A 256 -6.81 -2.82 -6.79
CA THR A 256 -7.98 -3.00 -7.66
C THR A 256 -9.16 -3.62 -6.91
N GLY A 257 -8.91 -4.66 -6.11
CA GLY A 257 -9.90 -5.32 -5.26
C GLY A 257 -10.50 -4.41 -4.19
N MET A 258 -9.74 -3.42 -3.71
CA MET A 258 -10.20 -2.38 -2.80
C MET A 258 -10.91 -1.21 -3.51
N GLY A 259 -11.06 -1.27 -4.83
CA GLY A 259 -11.81 -0.30 -5.63
C GLY A 259 -11.01 0.92 -6.11
N LEU A 260 -9.67 0.88 -6.02
CA LEU A 260 -8.79 1.94 -6.46
C LEU A 260 -8.18 1.64 -7.85
N VAL A 261 -7.81 2.70 -8.57
CA VAL A 261 -7.24 2.60 -9.92
C VAL A 261 -5.73 2.42 -9.84
N LEU A 262 -5.21 1.47 -10.63
CA LEU A 262 -3.79 1.28 -10.88
C LEU A 262 -3.47 1.65 -12.33
N VAL A 263 -2.36 2.33 -12.54
CA VAL A 263 -1.76 2.72 -13.83
C VAL A 263 -0.32 2.22 -13.84
N THR A 264 0.18 1.77 -14.99
CA THR A 264 1.57 1.30 -15.13
C THR A 264 2.12 1.58 -16.52
N ASP A 265 3.44 1.77 -16.60
CA ASP A 265 4.19 1.89 -17.85
C ASP A 265 4.54 0.52 -18.49
N GLN A 266 4.16 -0.58 -17.83
CA GLN A 266 4.31 -1.93 -18.36
C GLN A 266 3.22 -2.29 -19.37
N ARG A 267 3.64 -2.42 -20.64
CA ARG A 267 2.76 -2.70 -21.79
C ARG A 267 1.99 -4.02 -21.68
N ASP A 268 2.53 -5.00 -20.94
CA ASP A 268 1.94 -6.35 -20.84
C ASP A 268 0.75 -6.42 -19.85
N LEU A 269 0.47 -5.34 -19.10
CA LEU A 269 -0.56 -5.31 -18.05
C LEU A 269 -1.85 -4.57 -18.44
N GLY A 270 -1.99 -4.11 -19.67
CA GLY A 270 -3.17 -3.38 -20.16
C GLY A 270 -4.48 -4.19 -20.18
N LEU A 271 -4.46 -5.46 -19.76
CA LEU A 271 -5.55 -6.43 -19.90
C LEU A 271 -6.50 -6.54 -18.69
N LEU A 272 -6.29 -5.74 -17.64
CA LEU A 272 -7.06 -5.78 -16.38
C LEU A 272 -7.88 -4.52 -16.05
N GLY A 273 -7.98 -3.54 -16.95
CA GLY A 273 -8.62 -2.25 -16.65
C GLY A 273 -7.68 -1.22 -16.01
N ILE A 274 -6.37 -1.50 -16.06
CA ILE A 274 -5.28 -0.55 -15.83
C ILE A 274 -5.18 0.29 -17.11
N THR A 275 -5.63 1.54 -17.06
CA THR A 275 -5.49 2.45 -18.20
C THR A 275 -4.00 2.66 -18.47
N ILE A 276 -3.53 2.24 -19.64
CA ILE A 276 -2.22 2.62 -20.16
C ILE A 276 -2.45 3.89 -20.99
N GLU A 277 -1.99 5.03 -20.50
CA GLU A 277 -1.79 6.25 -21.29
C GLU A 277 -0.29 6.60 -21.33
#